data_AF-A0A0P0LRJ4-F1
#
_entry.id   AF-A0A0P0LRJ4-F1
#
_cell.length_a   1.000
_cell.length_b   1.000
_cell.length_c   1.000
_cell.angle_alpha   90.00
_cell.angle_beta   90.00
_cell.angle_gamma   90.00
#
_symmetry.space_group_name_H-M   'P 1'
#
loop_
_entity.id
_entity.type
_entity.pdbx_description
1 polymer ?
#
loop_
_entity_poly.entity_id
_entity_poly.type
_entity_poly.pdbx_seq_one_letter_code
_entity_poly.pdbx_strand_id
1 'polypeptide(L)'
;MQDDIDMEPLHKLFIYRKKLVKPYIERLLKWMDGITYMMSALFILTLVYEHGFLISFEEMEMINTLYHFVWIVFLVDISLHLLLNYSDTKRKYRGLAWILSLMLYLTLIPVIFHEPEVQGGIHDFWSFFHSRLYHVVLLTLLSLLQLSNGIVRLLGRRTNPSLIFASSFLIFILIGAALLMLPRATYHGISFIDALFTATSAICVTGLVSVDVSSTFTSEGLFIIIMLIQIGGLGVMTLTSFFAMFFMGNTSLYNQLVVRDMVSSQSLSSLLSTFYIY
;
A
#
# COMPACT_ATOMS: atom_id res chain seq x y z
N MET A 1 -16.68 51.51 -24.56
CA MET A 1 -17.88 51.18 -23.77
C MET A 1 -18.67 50.15 -24.57
N GLN A 2 -18.16 48.92 -24.59
CA GLN A 2 -18.75 47.75 -25.25
C GLN A 2 -17.99 46.54 -24.66
N ASP A 3 -18.68 45.42 -24.47
CA ASP A 3 -18.23 44.14 -23.87
C ASP A 3 -18.62 43.88 -22.40
N ASP A 4 -19.86 44.20 -22.03
CA ASP A 4 -20.48 43.64 -20.80
C ASP A 4 -21.88 43.06 -21.08
N ILE A 5 -21.98 42.28 -22.16
CA ILE A 5 -23.23 41.65 -22.60
C ILE A 5 -22.99 40.14 -22.75
N ASP A 6 -23.74 39.35 -21.98
CA ASP A 6 -24.06 37.92 -22.15
C ASP A 6 -23.10 36.81 -21.63
N MET A 7 -22.36 37.01 -20.54
CA MET A 7 -21.68 35.89 -19.84
C MET A 7 -22.50 35.25 -18.70
N GLU A 8 -23.60 35.87 -18.27
CA GLU A 8 -24.42 35.41 -17.13
C GLU A 8 -25.21 34.09 -17.37
N PRO A 9 -25.89 33.88 -18.51
CA PRO A 9 -26.69 32.67 -18.71
C PRO A 9 -25.82 31.44 -18.99
N LEU A 10 -24.72 31.58 -19.75
CA LEU A 10 -23.75 30.52 -20.00
C LEU A 10 -23.04 30.07 -18.73
N HIS A 11 -22.65 31.01 -17.86
CA HIS A 11 -22.03 30.68 -16.58
C HIS A 11 -22.98 29.94 -15.64
N LYS A 12 -24.25 30.37 -15.55
CA LYS A 12 -25.30 29.68 -14.78
C LYS A 12 -25.57 28.27 -15.33
N LEU A 13 -25.60 28.09 -16.66
CA LEU A 13 -25.76 26.79 -17.31
C LEU A 13 -24.57 25.86 -17.01
N PHE A 14 -23.34 26.38 -17.00
CA PHE A 14 -22.14 25.61 -16.65
C PHE A 14 -22.14 25.17 -15.18
N ILE A 15 -22.51 26.06 -14.26
CA ILE A 15 -22.65 25.73 -12.82
C ILE A 15 -23.78 24.71 -12.61
N TYR A 16 -24.91 24.88 -13.29
CA TYR A 16 -26.07 23.99 -13.18
C TYR A 16 -25.76 22.58 -13.73
N ARG A 17 -25.11 22.49 -14.90
CA ARG A 17 -24.63 21.23 -15.48
C ARG A 17 -23.62 20.55 -14.56
N LYS A 18 -22.67 21.30 -13.98
CA LYS A 18 -21.69 20.77 -13.03
C LYS A 18 -22.38 20.23 -11.76
N LYS A 19 -23.41 20.90 -11.26
CA LYS A 19 -24.17 20.49 -10.06
C LYS A 19 -25.04 19.24 -10.32
N LEU A 20 -25.62 19.11 -11.52
CA LEU A 20 -26.40 17.93 -11.91
C LEU A 20 -25.53 16.71 -12.23
N VAL A 21 -24.38 16.89 -12.88
CA VAL A 21 -23.53 15.78 -13.33
C VAL A 21 -22.64 15.22 -12.20
N LYS A 22 -22.21 16.06 -11.25
CA LYS A 22 -21.38 15.64 -10.12
C LYS A 22 -21.92 14.43 -9.33
N PRO A 23 -23.21 14.34 -8.92
CA PRO A 23 -23.70 13.17 -8.19
C PRO A 23 -23.68 11.88 -9.02
N TYR A 24 -23.85 11.95 -10.35
CA TYR A 24 -23.74 10.77 -11.22
C TYR A 24 -22.28 10.31 -11.35
N ILE A 25 -21.34 11.26 -11.50
CA ILE A 25 -19.90 10.98 -11.50
C ILE A 25 -19.49 10.31 -10.18
N GLU A 26 -19.89 10.88 -9.04
CA GLU A 26 -19.55 10.30 -7.73
C GLU A 26 -20.16 8.90 -7.55
N ARG A 27 -21.37 8.66 -8.07
CA ARG A 27 -21.99 7.33 -8.04
C ARG A 27 -21.21 6.34 -8.89
N LEU A 28 -20.83 6.73 -10.11
CA LEU A 28 -20.03 5.90 -11.02
C LEU A 28 -18.66 5.56 -10.43
N LEU A 29 -17.95 6.54 -9.86
CA LEU A 29 -16.66 6.32 -9.21
C LEU A 29 -16.77 5.39 -8.01
N LYS A 30 -17.85 5.48 -7.21
CA LYS A 30 -18.09 4.55 -6.09
C LYS A 30 -18.34 3.11 -6.56
N TRP A 31 -19.07 2.94 -7.67
CA TRP A 31 -19.25 1.61 -8.27
C TRP A 31 -17.92 1.05 -8.76
N MET A 32 -17.10 1.88 -9.42
CA MET A 32 -15.77 1.49 -9.87
C MET A 32 -14.86 1.12 -8.70
N ASP A 33 -14.82 1.94 -7.63
CA ASP A 33 -14.11 1.65 -6.38
C ASP A 33 -14.47 0.25 -5.84
N GLY A 34 -15.76 -0.11 -5.88
CA GLY A 34 -16.26 -1.41 -5.43
C GLY A 34 -15.83 -2.58 -6.32
N ILE A 35 -15.86 -2.41 -7.65
CA ILE A 35 -15.37 -3.41 -8.60
C ILE A 35 -13.87 -3.63 -8.41
N THR A 36 -13.10 -2.54 -8.34
CA THR A 36 -11.64 -2.58 -8.13
C THR A 36 -11.28 -3.24 -6.81
N TYR A 37 -12.07 -3.00 -5.75
CA TYR A 37 -11.88 -3.65 -4.45
C TYR A 37 -12.15 -5.17 -4.50
N MET A 38 -13.16 -5.60 -5.24
CA MET A 38 -13.44 -7.03 -5.42
C MET A 38 -12.35 -7.69 -6.25
N MET A 39 -11.87 -7.02 -7.30
CA MET A 39 -10.78 -7.50 -8.16
C MET A 39 -9.45 -7.57 -7.42
N SER A 40 -9.15 -6.61 -6.53
CA SER A 40 -7.94 -6.68 -5.71
C SER A 40 -7.99 -7.86 -4.73
N ALA A 41 -9.13 -8.13 -4.09
CA ALA A 41 -9.29 -9.30 -3.23
C ALA A 41 -9.11 -10.60 -4.01
N LEU A 42 -9.74 -10.71 -5.19
CA LEU A 42 -9.62 -11.86 -6.08
C LEU A 42 -8.18 -12.07 -6.56
N PHE A 43 -7.47 -10.99 -6.88
CA PHE A 43 -6.07 -11.02 -7.28
C PHE A 43 -5.17 -11.57 -6.18
N ILE A 44 -5.33 -11.10 -4.93
CA ILE A 44 -4.57 -11.62 -3.79
C ILE A 44 -4.86 -13.11 -3.55
N LEU A 45 -6.12 -13.54 -3.65
CA LEU A 45 -6.47 -14.97 -3.54
C LEU A 45 -5.83 -15.80 -4.66
N THR A 46 -5.80 -15.27 -5.88
CA THR A 46 -5.18 -15.92 -7.03
C THR A 46 -3.67 -16.05 -6.85
N LEU A 47 -3.00 -15.02 -6.30
CA LEU A 47 -1.57 -15.09 -5.99
C LEU A 47 -1.25 -16.14 -4.93
N VAL A 48 -2.07 -16.22 -3.87
CA VAL A 48 -1.94 -17.26 -2.84
C VAL A 48 -2.13 -18.65 -3.45
N TYR A 49 -3.08 -18.79 -4.37
CA TYR A 49 -3.31 -20.06 -5.07
C TYR A 49 -2.13 -20.43 -5.96
N GLU A 50 -1.63 -19.48 -6.77
CA GLU A 50 -0.49 -19.69 -7.68
C GLU A 50 0.77 -20.13 -6.93
N HIS A 51 1.10 -19.46 -5.83
CA HIS A 51 2.32 -19.75 -5.08
C HIS A 51 2.13 -20.88 -4.06
N GLY A 52 0.89 -21.17 -3.65
CA GLY A 52 0.56 -22.15 -2.63
C GLY A 52 0.36 -23.58 -3.13
N PHE A 53 -0.15 -23.75 -4.35
CA PHE A 53 -0.55 -25.05 -4.90
C PHE A 53 0.21 -25.39 -6.18
N LEU A 54 0.26 -26.69 -6.50
CA LEU A 54 0.81 -27.20 -7.76
C LEU A 54 -0.22 -26.94 -8.85
N ILE A 55 0.15 -26.12 -9.84
CA ILE A 55 -0.76 -25.63 -10.88
C ILE A 55 -0.61 -26.46 -12.15
N SER A 56 -1.73 -26.81 -12.77
CA SER A 56 -1.82 -27.43 -14.10
C SER A 56 -1.74 -26.41 -15.24
N PHE A 57 -1.51 -26.87 -16.48
CA PHE A 57 -1.42 -25.97 -17.63
C PHE A 57 -2.70 -25.15 -17.90
N GLU A 58 -3.89 -25.74 -17.68
CA GLU A 58 -5.18 -25.05 -17.85
C GLU A 58 -5.38 -23.95 -16.80
N GLU A 59 -5.02 -24.22 -15.54
CA GLU A 59 -5.11 -23.24 -14.46
C GLU A 59 -4.16 -22.06 -14.69
N MET A 60 -2.99 -22.29 -15.29
CA MET A 60 -2.04 -21.24 -15.63
C MET A 60 -2.60 -20.23 -16.63
N GLU A 61 -3.33 -20.71 -17.65
CA GLU A 61 -3.99 -19.84 -18.63
C GLU A 61 -5.12 -19.00 -18.00
N MET A 62 -5.92 -19.63 -17.13
CA MET A 62 -6.97 -18.94 -16.37
C MET A 62 -6.39 -17.84 -15.46
N ILE A 63 -5.29 -18.13 -14.76
CA ILE A 63 -4.58 -17.16 -13.90
C ILE A 63 -4.05 -15.98 -14.72
N ASN A 64 -3.40 -16.25 -15.86
CA ASN A 64 -2.89 -15.18 -16.72
C ASN A 64 -4.02 -14.30 -17.29
N THR A 65 -5.16 -14.90 -17.66
CA THR A 65 -6.35 -14.16 -18.11
C THR A 65 -6.88 -13.26 -17.01
N LEU A 66 -6.94 -13.77 -15.77
CA LEU A 66 -7.36 -13.00 -14.61
C LEU A 66 -6.41 -11.83 -14.33
N TYR A 67 -5.08 -12.03 -14.44
CA TYR A 67 -4.10 -10.95 -14.23
C TYR A 67 -4.27 -9.83 -15.24
N HIS A 68 -4.50 -10.15 -16.52
CA HIS A 68 -4.80 -9.14 -17.54
C HIS A 68 -6.11 -8.41 -17.24
N PHE A 69 -7.16 -9.12 -16.81
CA PHE A 69 -8.43 -8.50 -16.47
C PHE A 69 -8.30 -7.52 -15.30
N VAL A 70 -7.62 -7.93 -14.22
CA VAL A 70 -7.37 -7.07 -13.05
C VAL A 70 -6.55 -5.84 -13.44
N TRP A 71 -5.53 -6.00 -14.28
CA TRP A 71 -4.74 -4.89 -14.82
C TRP A 71 -5.60 -3.87 -15.58
N ILE A 72 -6.49 -4.31 -16.47
CA ILE A 72 -7.43 -3.43 -17.18
C ILE A 72 -8.33 -2.68 -16.20
N VAL A 73 -8.89 -3.38 -15.19
CA VAL A 73 -9.76 -2.76 -14.19
C VAL A 73 -9.03 -1.65 -13.43
N PHE A 74 -7.78 -1.89 -13.00
CA PHE A 74 -6.97 -0.86 -12.34
C PHE A 74 -6.68 0.33 -13.26
N LEU A 75 -6.36 0.08 -14.53
CA LEU A 75 -6.14 1.17 -15.50
C LEU A 75 -7.39 2.03 -15.69
N VAL A 76 -8.55 1.39 -15.85
CA VAL A 76 -9.84 2.08 -16.02
C VAL A 76 -10.20 2.87 -14.76
N ASP A 77 -10.05 2.26 -13.57
CA ASP A 77 -10.34 2.90 -12.29
C ASP A 77 -9.50 4.18 -12.09
N ILE A 78 -8.19 4.08 -12.28
CA ILE A 78 -7.27 5.21 -12.11
C ILE A 78 -7.53 6.27 -13.19
N SER A 79 -7.80 5.86 -14.44
CA SER A 79 -8.15 6.78 -15.53
C SER A 79 -9.41 7.58 -15.23
N LEU A 80 -10.48 6.92 -14.77
CA LEU A 80 -11.74 7.57 -14.41
C LEU A 80 -11.56 8.54 -13.23
N HIS A 81 -10.80 8.14 -12.21
CA HIS A 81 -10.51 8.99 -11.06
C HIS A 81 -9.67 10.23 -11.42
N LEU A 82 -8.74 10.10 -12.37
CA LEU A 82 -7.91 11.21 -12.85
C LEU A 82 -8.72 12.18 -13.72
N LEU A 83 -9.53 11.67 -14.65
CA LEU A 83 -10.34 12.46 -15.58
C LEU A 83 -11.52 13.18 -14.89
N LEU A 84 -12.24 12.47 -14.02
CA LEU A 84 -13.51 12.96 -13.49
C LEU A 84 -13.42 13.62 -12.11
N ASN A 85 -12.36 13.34 -11.34
CA ASN A 85 -12.24 13.84 -9.97
C ASN A 85 -10.82 14.31 -9.58
N TYR A 86 -10.16 15.03 -10.50
CA TYR A 86 -8.78 15.51 -10.31
C TYR A 86 -8.52 16.24 -8.98
N SER A 87 -9.47 17.08 -8.51
CA SER A 87 -9.28 17.91 -7.31
C SER A 87 -9.27 17.14 -5.99
N ASP A 88 -10.15 16.14 -5.83
CA ASP A 88 -10.17 15.29 -4.62
C ASP A 88 -9.10 14.20 -4.69
N THR A 89 -8.81 13.67 -5.89
CA THR A 89 -7.73 12.70 -6.15
C THR A 89 -6.37 13.24 -5.69
N LYS A 90 -6.05 14.50 -5.97
CA LYS A 90 -4.78 15.13 -5.54
C LYS A 90 -4.60 15.18 -4.02
N ARG A 91 -5.70 15.26 -3.25
CA ARG A 91 -5.66 15.31 -1.78
C ARG A 91 -5.64 13.92 -1.14
N LYS A 92 -6.30 12.94 -1.79
CA LYS A 92 -6.45 11.56 -1.32
C LYS A 92 -5.23 10.67 -1.63
N TYR A 93 -4.53 10.91 -2.75
CA TYR A 93 -3.41 10.10 -3.22
C TYR A 93 -2.06 10.82 -3.08
N ARG A 94 -1.59 11.09 -1.86
CA ARG A 94 -0.27 11.73 -1.67
C ARG A 94 0.89 10.74 -1.89
N GLY A 95 1.85 11.12 -2.74
CA GLY A 95 3.15 10.45 -2.89
C GLY A 95 3.07 9.07 -3.55
N LEU A 96 3.08 8.01 -2.74
CA LEU A 96 3.23 6.61 -3.17
C LEU A 96 2.18 6.18 -4.20
N ALA A 97 0.92 6.52 -3.98
CA ALA A 97 -0.13 6.13 -4.91
C ALA A 97 0.01 6.80 -6.28
N TRP A 98 0.51 8.04 -6.34
CA TRP A 98 0.79 8.72 -7.62
C TRP A 98 1.94 8.06 -8.37
N ILE A 99 2.99 7.64 -7.65
CA ILE A 99 4.11 6.90 -8.23
C ILE A 99 3.63 5.56 -8.80
N LEU A 100 2.79 4.83 -8.06
CA LEU A 100 2.24 3.56 -8.51
C LEU A 100 1.27 3.73 -9.69
N SER A 101 0.49 4.81 -9.73
CA SER A 101 -0.33 5.16 -10.90
C SER A 101 0.56 5.41 -12.12
N LEU A 102 1.64 6.19 -11.98
CA LEU A 102 2.59 6.41 -13.07
C LEU A 102 3.22 5.09 -13.55
N MET A 103 3.65 4.24 -12.61
CA MET A 103 4.15 2.89 -12.89
C MET A 103 3.12 2.06 -13.65
N LEU A 104 1.84 2.14 -13.28
CA LEU A 104 0.77 1.46 -14.01
C LEU A 104 0.64 1.99 -15.43
N TYR A 105 0.68 3.29 -15.68
CA TYR A 105 0.65 3.79 -17.06
C TYR A 105 1.88 3.40 -17.88
N LEU A 106 3.05 3.22 -17.25
CA LEU A 106 4.24 2.73 -17.95
C LEU A 106 4.06 1.30 -18.50
N THR A 107 3.19 0.48 -17.90
CA THR A 107 2.84 -0.85 -18.45
C THR A 107 2.14 -0.80 -19.81
N LEU A 108 1.58 0.36 -20.21
CA LEU A 108 0.98 0.51 -21.53
C LEU A 108 2.03 0.64 -22.64
N ILE A 109 3.29 0.98 -22.30
CA ILE A 109 4.34 1.18 -23.31
C ILE A 109 4.56 -0.11 -24.10
N PRO A 110 4.80 -1.30 -23.49
CA PRO A 110 4.96 -2.53 -24.25
C PRO A 110 3.70 -3.01 -24.97
N VAL A 111 2.52 -2.53 -24.55
CA VAL A 111 1.23 -2.88 -25.17
C VAL A 111 0.99 -2.05 -26.44
N ILE A 112 1.40 -0.77 -26.43
CA ILE A 112 1.20 0.15 -27.55
C ILE A 112 2.35 0.05 -28.57
N PHE A 113 3.58 -0.13 -28.09
CA PHE A 113 4.78 -0.18 -28.91
C PHE A 113 5.28 -1.62 -29.02
N HIS A 114 5.44 -2.09 -30.26
CA HIS A 114 6.01 -3.40 -30.56
C HIS A 114 7.47 -3.49 -30.09
N GLU A 115 7.97 -4.72 -29.89
CA GLU A 115 9.33 -4.97 -29.45
C GLU A 115 10.35 -4.29 -30.38
N PRO A 116 11.30 -3.52 -29.86
CA PRO A 116 12.31 -2.85 -30.67
C PRO A 116 13.28 -3.88 -31.28
N GLU A 117 13.47 -3.84 -32.60
CA GLU A 117 14.37 -4.75 -33.34
C GLU A 117 15.85 -4.54 -33.00
N VAL A 118 16.22 -3.37 -32.48
CA VAL A 118 17.61 -3.01 -32.16
C VAL A 118 17.92 -3.38 -30.71
N GLN A 119 18.88 -4.29 -30.52
CA GLN A 119 19.42 -4.59 -29.19
C GLN A 119 20.18 -3.37 -28.65
N GLY A 120 19.74 -2.88 -27.50
CA GLY A 120 20.27 -1.71 -26.81
C GLY A 120 19.39 -1.32 -25.63
N GLY A 121 19.69 -0.19 -24.98
CA GLY A 121 18.98 0.21 -23.75
C GLY A 121 17.46 0.41 -23.89
N ILE A 122 16.95 0.59 -25.12
CA ILE A 122 15.51 0.66 -25.40
C ILE A 122 14.85 -0.72 -25.29
N HIS A 123 15.54 -1.79 -25.71
CA HIS A 123 15.08 -3.17 -25.54
C HIS A 123 15.05 -3.58 -24.06
N ASP A 124 16.10 -3.24 -23.31
CA ASP A 124 16.16 -3.48 -21.87
C ASP A 124 15.04 -2.74 -21.12
N PHE A 125 14.78 -1.49 -21.49
CA PHE A 125 13.67 -0.72 -20.95
C PHE A 125 12.31 -1.37 -21.28
N TRP A 126 12.08 -1.74 -22.53
CA TRP A 126 10.85 -2.38 -22.97
C TRP A 126 10.62 -3.72 -22.25
N SER A 127 11.65 -4.57 -22.19
CA SER A 127 11.59 -5.88 -21.54
C SER A 127 11.35 -5.78 -20.03
N PHE A 128 11.87 -4.74 -19.37
CA PHE A 128 11.58 -4.47 -17.96
C PHE A 128 10.08 -4.26 -17.71
N PHE A 129 9.44 -3.35 -18.47
CA PHE A 129 8.00 -3.09 -18.32
C PHE A 129 7.14 -4.24 -18.83
N HIS A 130 7.62 -5.03 -19.79
CA HIS A 130 6.94 -6.22 -20.29
C HIS A 130 7.03 -7.41 -19.30
N SER A 131 7.99 -7.39 -18.37
CA SER A 131 8.25 -8.53 -17.50
C SER A 131 7.05 -8.91 -16.63
N ARG A 132 6.83 -10.22 -16.47
CA ARG A 132 5.76 -10.78 -15.61
C ARG A 132 5.92 -10.32 -14.16
N LEU A 133 7.15 -10.29 -13.67
CA LEU A 133 7.47 -9.87 -12.30
C LEU A 133 7.07 -8.42 -12.04
N TYR A 134 7.35 -7.51 -12.98
CA TYR A 134 6.96 -6.11 -12.87
C TYR A 134 5.44 -5.96 -12.70
N HIS A 135 4.66 -6.62 -13.57
CA HIS A 135 3.20 -6.59 -13.50
C HIS A 135 2.67 -7.18 -12.19
N VAL A 136 3.15 -8.36 -11.79
CA VAL A 136 2.70 -9.03 -10.57
C VAL A 136 3.01 -8.19 -9.34
N VAL A 137 4.24 -7.68 -9.21
CA VAL A 137 4.63 -6.84 -8.06
C VAL A 137 3.80 -5.56 -8.01
N LEU A 138 3.64 -4.88 -9.15
CA LEU A 138 2.88 -3.63 -9.23
C LEU A 138 1.41 -3.84 -8.86
N LEU A 139 0.74 -4.86 -9.42
CA LEU A 139 -0.64 -5.19 -9.13
C LEU A 139 -0.82 -5.63 -7.67
N THR A 140 0.18 -6.30 -7.09
CA THR A 140 0.18 -6.66 -5.66
C THR A 140 0.21 -5.41 -4.79
N LEU A 141 1.11 -4.47 -5.07
CA LEU A 141 1.20 -3.21 -4.33
C LEU A 141 -0.09 -2.39 -4.45
N LEU A 142 -0.65 -2.26 -5.65
CA LEU A 142 -1.92 -1.57 -5.88
C LEU A 142 -3.09 -2.26 -5.15
N SER A 143 -3.15 -3.59 -5.22
CA SER A 143 -4.18 -4.38 -4.55
C SER A 143 -4.12 -4.24 -3.03
N LEU A 144 -2.93 -4.32 -2.44
CA LEU A 144 -2.73 -4.13 -1.01
C LEU A 144 -3.11 -2.72 -0.56
N LEU A 145 -2.76 -1.68 -1.33
CA LEU A 145 -3.17 -0.31 -1.01
C LEU A 145 -4.69 -0.12 -1.08
N GLN A 146 -5.34 -0.69 -2.09
CA GLN A 146 -6.80 -0.61 -2.23
C GLN A 146 -7.52 -1.33 -1.08
N LEU A 147 -7.06 -2.53 -0.72
CA LEU A 147 -7.59 -3.30 0.41
C LEU A 147 -7.38 -2.59 1.74
N SER A 148 -6.17 -2.07 1.98
CA SER A 148 -5.81 -1.30 3.17
C SER A 148 -6.71 -0.07 3.34
N ASN A 149 -6.94 0.68 2.26
CA ASN A 149 -7.84 1.83 2.28
C ASN A 149 -9.28 1.44 2.64
N GLY A 150 -9.77 0.27 2.20
CA GLY A 150 -11.08 -0.24 2.58
C GLY A 150 -11.15 -0.60 4.07
N ILE A 151 -10.14 -1.29 4.59
CA ILE A 151 -10.04 -1.65 6.02
C ILE A 151 -10.04 -0.39 6.89
N VAL A 152 -9.27 0.64 6.52
CA VAL A 152 -9.22 1.92 7.25
C VAL A 152 -10.57 2.64 7.25
N ARG A 153 -11.34 2.55 6.15
CA ARG A 153 -12.71 3.10 6.10
C ARG A 153 -13.67 2.35 7.02
N LEU A 154 -13.50 1.03 7.16
CA LEU A 154 -14.33 0.18 8.03
C LEU A 154 -13.99 0.34 9.52
N LEU A 155 -12.72 0.56 9.87
CA LEU A 155 -12.23 0.74 11.26
C LEU A 155 -12.60 2.11 11.91
N GLY A 156 -13.74 2.70 11.54
CA GLY A 156 -14.16 4.04 11.95
C GLY A 156 -14.26 4.29 13.48
N ARG A 157 -13.44 5.24 13.96
CA ARG A 157 -13.64 6.23 15.05
C ARG A 157 -14.03 5.85 16.49
N ARG A 158 -14.12 4.58 16.91
CA ARG A 158 -14.42 4.23 18.32
C ARG A 158 -13.68 3.01 18.89
N THR A 159 -12.68 2.46 18.22
CA THR A 159 -11.96 1.27 18.70
C THR A 159 -10.79 1.62 19.61
N ASN A 160 -10.66 0.90 20.72
CA ASN A 160 -9.54 1.04 21.65
C ASN A 160 -8.22 0.72 20.91
N PRO A 161 -7.22 1.62 20.87
CA PRO A 161 -5.98 1.42 20.13
C PRO A 161 -5.29 0.08 20.47
N SER A 162 -5.28 -0.31 21.73
CA SER A 162 -4.70 -1.58 22.18
C SER A 162 -5.40 -2.79 21.57
N LEU A 163 -6.72 -2.74 21.41
CA LEU A 163 -7.50 -3.81 20.77
C LEU A 163 -7.20 -3.89 19.27
N ILE A 164 -7.00 -2.75 18.60
CA ILE A 164 -6.62 -2.71 17.17
C ILE A 164 -5.26 -3.40 16.98
N PHE A 165 -4.29 -3.11 17.86
CA PHE A 165 -2.98 -3.78 17.82
C PHE A 165 -3.07 -5.28 18.13
N ALA A 166 -3.78 -5.66 19.20
CA ALA A 166 -3.91 -7.07 19.53
C ALA A 166 -4.62 -7.88 18.42
N SER A 167 -5.69 -7.31 17.85
CA SER A 167 -6.42 -7.95 16.74
C SER A 167 -5.60 -7.99 15.46
N SER A 168 -4.78 -6.98 15.14
CA SER A 168 -3.92 -7.03 13.95
C SER A 168 -2.88 -8.13 14.04
N PHE A 169 -2.20 -8.29 15.18
CA PHE A 169 -1.27 -9.40 15.40
C PHE A 169 -1.97 -10.75 15.28
N LEU A 170 -3.13 -10.92 15.92
CA LEU A 170 -3.89 -12.17 15.82
C LEU A 170 -4.25 -12.51 14.36
N ILE A 171 -4.70 -11.52 13.58
CA ILE A 171 -5.04 -11.71 12.17
C ILE A 171 -3.79 -12.13 11.36
N PHE A 172 -2.66 -11.45 11.54
CA PHE A 172 -1.42 -11.83 10.84
C PHE A 172 -0.90 -13.21 11.25
N ILE A 173 -1.07 -13.61 12.52
CA ILE A 173 -0.72 -14.97 12.98
C ILE A 173 -1.56 -16.01 12.24
N LEU A 174 -2.88 -15.82 12.20
CA LEU A 174 -3.79 -16.76 11.57
C LEU A 174 -3.57 -16.85 10.06
N ILE A 175 -3.35 -15.71 9.39
CA ILE A 175 -2.99 -15.66 7.97
C ILE A 175 -1.64 -16.35 7.75
N GLY A 176 -0.64 -16.05 8.57
CA GLY A 176 0.69 -16.66 8.49
C GLY A 176 0.64 -18.18 8.66
N ALA A 177 -0.09 -18.67 9.66
CA ALA A 177 -0.29 -20.10 9.89
C ALA A 177 -0.97 -20.77 8.69
N ALA A 178 -2.02 -20.16 8.13
CA ALA A 178 -2.71 -20.68 6.95
C ALA A 178 -1.79 -20.72 5.72
N LEU A 179 -0.98 -19.68 5.50
CA LEU A 179 0.00 -19.64 4.40
C LEU A 179 1.11 -20.68 4.57
N LEU A 180 1.60 -20.91 5.78
CA LEU A 180 2.62 -21.92 6.07
C LEU A 180 2.12 -23.35 5.91
N MET A 181 0.81 -23.58 6.01
CA MET A 181 0.19 -24.88 5.77
C MET A 181 -0.03 -25.20 4.28
N LEU A 182 0.27 -24.26 3.38
CA LEU A 182 0.12 -24.51 1.95
C LEU A 182 1.08 -25.61 1.48
N PRO A 183 0.67 -26.48 0.53
CA PRO A 183 1.48 -27.59 0.06
C PRO A 183 2.86 -27.19 -0.46
N ARG A 184 2.99 -26.02 -1.08
CA ARG A 184 4.29 -25.51 -1.58
C ARG A 184 5.15 -24.85 -0.52
N ALA A 185 4.61 -24.54 0.67
CA ALA A 185 5.37 -23.92 1.75
C ALA A 185 6.20 -24.93 2.56
N THR A 186 5.87 -26.23 2.49
CA THR A 186 6.53 -27.28 3.28
C THR A 186 6.85 -28.51 2.43
N TYR A 187 7.93 -29.24 2.76
CA TYR A 187 8.32 -30.43 2.02
C TYR A 187 7.44 -31.65 2.32
N HIS A 188 7.00 -31.81 3.57
CA HIS A 188 6.27 -32.98 4.05
C HIS A 188 4.93 -32.64 4.70
N GLY A 189 4.46 -31.39 4.57
CA GLY A 189 3.35 -30.87 5.36
C GLY A 189 3.77 -30.51 6.79
N ILE A 190 2.90 -29.76 7.48
CA ILE A 190 3.11 -29.34 8.86
C ILE A 190 1.79 -29.42 9.64
N SER A 191 1.87 -29.76 10.93
CA SER A 191 0.72 -29.71 11.84
C SER A 191 0.23 -28.27 12.00
N PHE A 192 -1.10 -28.08 12.13
CA PHE A 192 -1.68 -26.76 12.39
C PHE A 192 -1.07 -26.09 13.64
N ILE A 193 -0.81 -26.85 14.70
CA ILE A 193 -0.25 -26.32 15.95
C ILE A 193 1.18 -25.81 15.71
N ASP A 194 1.99 -26.54 14.96
CA ASP A 194 3.37 -26.15 14.64
C ASP A 194 3.42 -24.95 13.69
N ALA A 195 2.52 -24.90 12.70
CA ALA A 195 2.36 -23.74 11.82
C ALA A 195 1.94 -22.50 12.62
N LEU A 196 0.97 -22.64 13.52
CA LEU A 196 0.50 -21.56 14.39
C LEU A 196 1.60 -21.07 15.34
N PHE A 197 2.35 -21.98 15.94
CA PHE A 197 3.48 -21.66 16.81
C PHE A 197 4.57 -20.92 16.05
N THR A 198 4.95 -21.43 14.87
CA THR A 198 5.97 -20.81 14.01
C THR A 198 5.54 -19.42 13.55
N ALA A 199 4.28 -19.25 13.10
CA ALA A 199 3.75 -17.95 12.70
C ALA A 199 3.71 -16.95 13.87
N THR A 200 3.34 -17.41 15.06
CA THR A 200 3.33 -16.60 16.29
C THR A 200 4.74 -16.16 16.68
N SER A 201 5.70 -17.08 16.66
CA SER A 201 7.09 -16.79 16.94
C SER A 201 7.70 -15.78 15.96
N ALA A 202 7.39 -15.96 14.66
CA ALA A 202 7.86 -15.07 13.60
C ALA A 202 7.29 -13.65 13.75
N ILE A 203 5.97 -13.49 13.90
CA ILE A 203 5.35 -12.16 14.03
C ILE A 203 5.73 -11.46 15.34
N CYS A 204 5.94 -12.21 16.43
CA CYS A 204 6.35 -11.65 17.71
C CYS A 204 7.87 -11.48 17.80
N VAL A 205 8.61 -11.94 16.78
CA VAL A 205 10.08 -11.86 16.68
C VAL A 205 10.76 -12.48 17.90
N THR A 206 10.26 -13.63 18.39
CA THR A 206 10.82 -14.30 19.59
C THR A 206 11.93 -15.31 19.25
N GLY A 207 11.96 -15.82 18.02
CA GLY A 207 12.99 -16.77 17.56
C GLY A 207 12.82 -18.19 18.06
N LEU A 208 11.68 -18.54 18.67
CA LEU A 208 11.35 -19.90 19.10
C LEU A 208 10.89 -20.74 17.91
N VAL A 209 11.31 -22.00 17.84
CA VAL A 209 10.91 -22.94 16.77
C VAL A 209 10.40 -24.24 17.39
N SER A 210 9.26 -24.76 16.92
CA SER A 210 8.74 -26.06 17.36
C SER A 210 9.19 -27.21 16.45
N VAL A 211 9.59 -26.88 15.22
CA VAL A 211 10.10 -27.79 14.20
C VAL A 211 11.41 -27.25 13.63
N ASP A 212 12.23 -28.10 13.01
CA ASP A 212 13.41 -27.65 12.29
C ASP A 212 12.99 -26.90 11.02
N VAL A 213 13.19 -25.59 11.03
CA VAL A 213 12.75 -24.67 9.97
C VAL A 213 13.42 -25.00 8.63
N SER A 214 14.70 -25.39 8.66
CA SER A 214 15.49 -25.60 7.44
C SER A 214 15.10 -26.87 6.67
N SER A 215 14.66 -27.91 7.39
CA SER A 215 14.21 -29.17 6.81
C SER A 215 12.71 -29.24 6.56
N THR A 216 11.91 -28.42 7.26
CA THR A 216 10.44 -28.44 7.13
C THR A 216 9.93 -27.52 6.02
N PHE A 217 10.47 -26.30 5.93
CA PHE A 217 9.95 -25.28 5.03
C PHE A 217 10.75 -25.21 3.72
N THR A 218 10.03 -25.02 2.62
CA THR A 218 10.62 -24.72 1.32
C THR A 218 11.11 -23.27 1.27
N SER A 219 11.74 -22.86 0.16
CA SER A 219 12.06 -21.45 -0.09
C SER A 219 10.84 -20.53 0.07
N GLU A 220 9.65 -21.01 -0.25
CA GLU A 220 8.42 -20.24 -0.25
C GLU A 220 7.90 -20.11 1.19
N GLY A 221 8.00 -21.18 1.98
CA GLY A 221 7.75 -21.14 3.42
C GLY A 221 8.71 -20.21 4.16
N LEU A 222 10.00 -20.25 3.83
CA LEU A 222 11.01 -19.35 4.39
C LEU A 222 10.73 -17.89 4.04
N PHE A 223 10.31 -17.61 2.80
CA PHE A 223 9.89 -16.26 2.39
C PHE A 223 8.69 -15.75 3.22
N ILE A 224 7.69 -16.61 3.46
CA ILE A 224 6.55 -16.29 4.33
C ILE A 224 7.03 -15.96 5.76
N ILE A 225 7.91 -16.78 6.34
CA ILE A 225 8.46 -16.55 7.69
C ILE A 225 9.19 -15.21 7.76
N ILE A 226 10.05 -14.90 6.77
CA ILE A 226 10.77 -13.63 6.70
C ILE A 226 9.78 -12.45 6.63
N MET A 227 8.73 -12.55 5.81
CA MET A 227 7.71 -11.50 5.73
C MET A 227 6.97 -11.32 7.06
N LEU A 228 6.63 -12.40 7.77
CA LEU A 228 6.04 -12.31 9.11
C LEU A 228 6.98 -11.63 10.11
N ILE A 229 8.27 -11.95 10.10
CA ILE A 229 9.27 -11.28 10.95
C ILE A 229 9.32 -9.78 10.66
N GLN A 230 9.32 -9.38 9.39
CA GLN A 230 9.39 -7.96 9.00
C GLN A 230 8.13 -7.20 9.42
N ILE A 231 6.94 -7.77 9.20
CA ILE A 231 5.66 -7.19 9.62
C ILE A 231 5.63 -7.06 11.15
N GLY A 232 6.07 -8.10 11.84
CA GLY A 232 6.18 -8.16 13.30
C GLY A 232 7.09 -7.09 13.88
N GLY A 233 8.31 -6.98 13.33
CA GLY A 233 9.31 -6.00 13.74
C GLY A 233 8.82 -4.56 13.58
N LEU A 234 8.17 -4.23 12.46
CA LEU A 234 7.54 -2.91 12.26
C LEU A 234 6.41 -2.66 13.27
N GLY A 235 5.63 -3.69 13.60
CA GLY A 235 4.57 -3.62 14.61
C GLY A 235 5.10 -3.31 16.01
N VAL A 236 6.15 -4.01 16.44
CA VAL A 236 6.81 -3.79 17.75
C VAL A 236 7.41 -2.38 17.81
N MET A 237 8.13 -1.94 16.78
CA MET A 237 8.72 -0.58 16.75
C MET A 237 7.65 0.53 16.84
N THR A 238 6.52 0.33 16.17
CA THR A 238 5.39 1.27 16.23
C THR A 238 4.80 1.32 17.63
N LEU A 239 4.62 0.15 18.28
CA LEU A 239 4.11 0.05 19.64
C LEU A 239 5.05 0.70 20.66
N THR A 240 6.35 0.41 20.56
CA THR A 240 7.38 1.03 21.41
C THR A 240 7.38 2.55 21.26
N SER A 241 7.27 3.06 20.03
CA SER A 241 7.20 4.50 19.75
C SER A 241 5.91 5.13 20.30
N PHE A 242 4.78 4.45 20.17
CA PHE A 242 3.51 4.88 20.75
C PHE A 242 3.59 5.00 22.28
N PHE A 243 4.09 3.97 22.96
CA PHE A 243 4.26 4.01 24.42
C PHE A 243 5.31 5.03 24.84
N ALA A 244 6.43 5.14 24.12
CA ALA A 244 7.44 6.16 24.38
C ALA A 244 6.82 7.56 24.31
N MET A 245 6.03 7.87 23.26
CA MET A 245 5.29 9.13 23.16
C MET A 245 4.24 9.31 24.27
N PHE A 246 3.52 8.25 24.65
CA PHE A 246 2.51 8.30 25.72
C PHE A 246 3.14 8.61 27.09
N PHE A 247 4.28 7.99 27.41
CA PHE A 247 5.00 8.23 28.66
C PHE A 247 5.85 9.51 28.63
N MET A 248 6.39 9.91 27.46
CA MET A 248 7.06 11.20 27.26
C MET A 248 6.06 12.37 27.19
N GLY A 249 4.76 12.12 27.03
CA GLY A 249 3.70 13.13 27.05
C GLY A 249 3.60 13.94 28.34
N ASN A 250 4.37 13.60 29.39
CA ASN A 250 4.52 14.39 30.61
C ASN A 250 5.75 15.32 30.63
N THR A 251 6.66 15.30 29.65
CA THR A 251 7.63 16.40 29.45
C THR A 251 6.98 17.45 28.56
N SER A 252 6.08 18.21 29.21
CA SER A 252 5.33 19.35 28.70
C SER A 252 6.05 20.12 27.58
N LEU A 253 5.31 20.49 26.53
CA LEU A 253 5.66 21.52 25.54
C LEU A 253 6.37 22.74 26.17
N TYR A 254 6.05 23.04 27.43
CA TYR A 254 6.76 24.02 28.27
C TYR A 254 8.27 23.76 28.38
N ASN A 255 8.71 22.53 28.67
CA ASN A 255 10.14 22.19 28.74
C ASN A 255 10.82 22.32 27.37
N GLN A 256 10.13 22.02 26.28
CA GLN A 256 10.66 22.19 24.93
C GLN A 256 10.76 23.68 24.53
N LEU A 257 9.81 24.51 24.97
CA LEU A 257 9.85 25.97 24.77
C LEU A 257 10.90 26.64 25.66
N VAL A 258 11.04 26.23 26.91
CA VAL A 258 12.07 26.74 27.84
C VAL A 258 13.49 26.42 27.33
N VAL A 259 13.71 25.20 26.82
CA VAL A 259 15.00 24.85 26.19
C VAL A 259 15.25 25.69 24.94
N ARG A 260 14.22 25.96 24.13
CA ARG A 260 14.32 26.81 22.93
C ARG A 260 14.59 28.27 23.27
N ASP A 261 13.98 28.81 24.33
CA ASP A 261 14.20 30.18 24.81
C ASP A 261 15.59 30.34 25.45
N MET A 262 16.07 29.32 26.18
CA MET A 262 17.44 29.28 26.71
C MET A 262 18.48 29.23 25.59
N VAL A 263 18.25 28.43 24.54
CA VAL A 263 19.18 28.32 23.40
C VAL A 263 19.17 29.59 22.53
N SER A 264 18.07 30.35 22.49
CA SER A 264 17.96 31.58 21.70
C SER A 264 18.49 32.86 22.36
N SER A 265 18.63 32.88 23.70
CA SER A 265 18.88 34.13 24.44
C SER A 265 20.32 34.36 24.90
N GLN A 266 21.25 33.40 24.77
CA GLN A 266 22.57 33.49 25.46
C GLN A 266 23.83 33.42 24.59
N SER A 267 23.77 33.46 23.27
CA SER A 267 24.99 33.51 22.45
C SER A 267 25.09 34.68 21.46
N LEU A 268 23.97 35.36 21.14
CA LEU A 268 24.00 36.44 20.15
C LEU A 268 24.29 37.83 20.76
N SER A 269 23.84 38.12 21.99
CA SER A 269 24.06 39.44 22.60
C SER A 269 25.47 39.59 23.19
N SER A 270 26.03 38.52 23.77
CA SER A 270 27.39 38.54 24.35
C SER A 270 28.49 38.62 23.28
N LEU A 271 28.25 38.10 22.07
CA LEU A 271 29.20 38.24 20.96
C LEU A 271 29.17 39.65 20.36
N LEU A 272 28.00 40.28 20.24
CA LEU A 272 27.88 41.64 19.69
C LEU A 272 28.44 42.71 20.64
N SER A 273 28.39 42.50 21.96
CA SER A 273 29.02 43.42 22.93
C SER A 273 30.55 43.43 22.86
N THR A 274 31.18 42.37 22.37
CA THR A 274 32.65 42.32 22.22
C THR A 274 33.13 43.07 20.98
N PHE A 275 32.30 43.18 19.94
CA PHE A 275 32.65 43.89 18.69
C PHE A 275 32.45 45.42 18.75
N TYR A 276 31.74 45.95 19.75
CA TYR A 276 31.47 47.39 19.89
C TYR A 276 32.40 48.12 20.87
N ILE A 277 33.45 47.48 21.39
CA ILE A 277 34.43 48.07 22.33
C ILE A 277 35.82 48.28 21.70
N TYR A 278 35.98 48.13 20.39
CA TYR A 278 37.20 48.52 19.67
C TYR A 278 36.90 49.44 18.49
#